data_AF-A0A9Q9SPL7-F1
#
_entry.id   AF-A0A9Q9SPL7-F1
#
_cell.length_a   1.000
_cell.length_b   1.000
_cell.length_c   1.000
_cell.angle_alpha   90.00
_cell.angle_beta   90.00
_cell.angle_gamma   90.00
#
_symmetry.space_group_name_H-M   'P 1'
#
loop_
_entity.id
_entity.type
_entity.pdbx_description
1 polymer ?
#
loop_
_entity_poly.entity_id
_entity_poly.type
_entity_poly.pdbx_seq_one_letter_code
_entity_poly.pdbx_strand_id
1 'polypeptide(L)'
;MNVDSSSPASRGRGRKIWSGTRPVIAYGMPPLGWRDFYHRALTVSWPVFFLSLAVLFLLLNGGFATLYVLGRTPIANQSPAGFGGAFFFSVETLATVGYGDMHPQTVYAHLVATLEIFVGMSSIALATGLVFARFSRPQAKILFARNAIVRPLNGRMTLMVRAANARQNVIAEAQAKLRLMRIEGTHEGYSLRKIHDLPLVRSEHPIFLLGWNLMHVIDESSALFGETPESLAARDASLLITIEGSDETTAQVMQARHSWTHGEIRWRHRYVDLMHDEDGITHIDYTHFHEVVPIDVDTDERSSPGVAAEAGASAQGPAAQA
;
A
#
# COMPACT_ATOMS: atom_id res chain seq x y z
N MET A 1 -49.79 -18.04 -13.82
CA MET A 1 -49.43 -16.61 -13.72
C MET A 1 -47.94 -16.52 -13.98
N ASN A 2 -47.56 -16.19 -15.21
CA ASN A 2 -46.16 -16.12 -15.64
C ASN A 2 -45.49 -14.92 -14.96
N VAL A 3 -44.47 -15.18 -14.14
CA VAL A 3 -43.51 -14.15 -13.75
C VAL A 3 -42.48 -14.10 -14.86
N ASP A 4 -42.60 -13.05 -15.66
CA ASP A 4 -41.73 -12.75 -16.78
C ASP A 4 -40.27 -12.68 -16.30
N SER A 5 -39.43 -13.54 -16.86
CA SER A 5 -37.98 -13.49 -16.67
C SER A 5 -37.46 -12.25 -17.37
N SER A 6 -37.32 -11.16 -16.62
CA SER A 6 -36.68 -9.95 -17.12
C SER A 6 -35.26 -10.30 -17.57
N SER A 7 -35.07 -10.20 -18.88
CA SER A 7 -33.78 -10.27 -19.55
C SER A 7 -32.76 -9.41 -18.80
N PRO A 8 -31.50 -9.86 -18.59
CA PRO A 8 -30.50 -9.02 -17.98
C PRO A 8 -30.23 -7.86 -18.94
N ALA A 9 -30.85 -6.70 -18.67
CA ALA A 9 -30.53 -5.44 -19.30
C ALA A 9 -29.01 -5.33 -19.36
N SER A 10 -28.47 -5.13 -20.57
CA SER A 10 -27.03 -5.16 -20.87
C SER A 10 -26.28 -4.35 -19.81
N ARG A 11 -25.73 -5.03 -18.80
CA ARG A 11 -25.02 -4.38 -17.71
C ARG A 11 -23.82 -3.72 -18.36
N GLY A 12 -23.81 -2.38 -18.39
CA GLY A 12 -22.71 -1.60 -18.96
C GLY A 12 -21.37 -2.11 -18.40
N ARG A 13 -20.31 -2.00 -19.20
CA ARG A 13 -18.99 -2.59 -18.93
C ARG A 13 -18.56 -2.34 -17.47
N GLY A 14 -18.64 -3.37 -16.63
CA GLY A 14 -18.33 -3.26 -15.21
C GLY A 14 -16.87 -2.85 -15.00
N ARG A 15 -16.60 -1.93 -14.07
CA ARG A 15 -15.25 -1.49 -13.74
C ARG A 15 -14.70 -2.38 -12.64
N LYS A 16 -13.57 -3.04 -12.90
CA LYS A 16 -12.82 -3.80 -11.89
C LYS A 16 -12.20 -2.81 -10.89
N ILE A 17 -12.66 -2.85 -9.65
CA ILE A 17 -12.10 -2.13 -8.50
C ILE A 17 -11.33 -3.14 -7.65
N TRP A 18 -10.24 -2.70 -7.04
CA TRP A 18 -9.58 -3.45 -5.99
C TRP A 18 -10.20 -3.11 -4.63
N SER A 19 -10.80 -4.08 -3.94
CA SER A 19 -11.38 -3.87 -2.59
C SER A 19 -10.32 -3.81 -1.47
N GLY A 20 -9.04 -3.81 -1.81
CA GLY A 20 -7.93 -4.01 -0.88
C GLY A 20 -7.55 -5.48 -0.72
N THR A 21 -8.53 -6.40 -0.80
CA THR A 21 -8.35 -7.85 -0.56
C THR A 21 -8.66 -8.72 -1.77
N ARG A 22 -9.69 -8.37 -2.55
CA ARG A 22 -10.12 -9.10 -3.75
C ARG A 22 -10.55 -8.12 -4.85
N PRO A 23 -10.46 -8.51 -6.14
CA PRO A 23 -11.03 -7.72 -7.22
C PRO A 23 -12.57 -7.79 -7.20
N VAL A 24 -13.23 -6.64 -7.26
CA VAL A 24 -14.70 -6.52 -7.33
C VAL A 24 -15.06 -5.82 -8.62
N ILE A 25 -16.08 -6.31 -9.33
CA ILE A 25 -16.58 -5.64 -10.54
C ILE A 25 -17.79 -4.80 -10.13
N ALA A 26 -17.63 -3.48 -10.19
CA ALA A 26 -18.70 -2.54 -9.87
C ALA A 26 -19.35 -2.02 -11.17
N TYR A 27 -20.68 -1.98 -11.17
CA TYR A 27 -21.51 -1.53 -12.29
C TYR A 27 -22.15 -0.18 -11.96
N GLY A 28 -22.38 0.68 -12.96
CA GLY A 28 -23.18 1.90 -12.80
C GLY A 28 -22.51 3.07 -12.07
N MET A 29 -21.19 3.05 -11.86
CA MET A 29 -20.49 4.19 -11.26
C MET A 29 -20.41 5.38 -12.24
N PRO A 30 -20.68 6.62 -11.78
CA PRO A 30 -20.53 7.81 -12.61
C PRO A 30 -19.05 8.01 -13.03
N PRO A 31 -18.79 8.58 -14.22
CA PRO A 31 -17.44 8.90 -14.65
C PRO A 31 -16.82 9.95 -13.73
N LEU A 32 -15.60 9.71 -13.25
CA LEU A 32 -14.95 10.51 -12.20
C LEU A 32 -14.25 11.80 -12.69
N GLY A 33 -14.38 12.17 -13.96
CA GLY A 33 -13.92 13.45 -14.51
C GLY A 33 -12.49 13.86 -14.07
N TRP A 34 -12.32 15.12 -13.67
CA TRP A 34 -11.05 15.72 -13.23
C TRP A 34 -10.37 15.01 -12.04
N ARG A 35 -11.14 14.35 -11.16
CA ARG A 35 -10.57 13.61 -10.02
C ARG A 35 -9.78 12.38 -10.47
N ASP A 36 -10.16 11.78 -11.59
CA ASP A 36 -9.44 10.63 -12.17
C ASP A 36 -8.09 11.07 -12.78
N PHE A 37 -8.01 12.28 -13.34
CA PHE A 37 -6.77 12.83 -13.89
C PHE A 37 -5.71 13.05 -12.80
N TYR A 38 -6.08 13.73 -11.70
CA TYR A 38 -5.16 13.93 -10.57
C TYR A 38 -4.73 12.59 -9.95
N HIS A 39 -5.68 11.68 -9.71
CA HIS A 39 -5.37 10.35 -9.18
C HIS A 39 -4.43 9.57 -10.11
N ARG A 40 -4.67 9.59 -11.43
CA ARG A 40 -3.83 8.94 -12.42
C ARG A 40 -2.43 9.57 -12.45
N ALA A 41 -2.34 10.90 -12.46
CA ALA A 41 -1.06 11.62 -12.41
C ALA A 41 -0.21 11.21 -11.19
N LEU A 42 -0.84 10.87 -10.07
CA LEU A 42 -0.15 10.42 -8.86
C LEU A 42 0.15 8.91 -8.78
N THR A 43 -0.49 8.07 -9.61
CA THR A 43 -0.42 6.60 -9.49
C THR A 43 0.24 5.87 -10.66
N VAL A 44 0.37 6.51 -11.83
CA VAL A 44 1.14 5.94 -12.95
C VAL A 44 2.61 5.73 -12.58
N SER A 45 3.31 4.84 -13.29
CA SER A 45 4.75 4.64 -13.09
C SER A 45 5.54 5.90 -13.49
N TRP A 46 6.75 6.05 -12.94
CA TRP A 46 7.62 7.20 -13.23
C TRP A 46 7.91 7.41 -14.72
N PRO A 47 8.24 6.38 -15.53
CA PRO A 47 8.47 6.58 -16.95
C PRO A 47 7.22 7.07 -17.70
N VAL A 48 6.05 6.51 -17.39
CA VAL A 48 4.78 6.91 -18.01
C VAL A 48 4.42 8.35 -17.61
N PHE A 49 4.70 8.74 -16.37
CA PHE A 49 4.50 10.11 -15.89
C PHE A 49 5.34 11.11 -16.69
N PHE A 50 6.66 10.91 -16.79
CA PHE A 50 7.53 11.82 -17.54
C PHE A 50 7.24 11.81 -19.04
N LEU A 51 6.91 10.65 -19.62
CA LEU A 51 6.45 10.58 -21.00
C LEU A 51 5.16 11.37 -21.22
N SER A 52 4.21 11.31 -20.28
CA SER A 52 2.96 12.08 -20.36
C SER A 52 3.23 13.60 -20.30
N LEU A 53 4.16 14.04 -19.44
CA LEU A 53 4.59 15.44 -19.40
C LEU A 53 5.30 15.85 -20.70
N ALA A 54 6.16 15.00 -21.27
CA ALA A 54 6.82 15.25 -22.54
C ALA A 54 5.80 15.36 -23.70
N VAL A 55 4.81 14.47 -23.75
CA VAL A 55 3.73 14.54 -24.75
C VAL A 55 2.92 15.82 -24.58
N LEU A 56 2.54 16.19 -23.35
CA LEU A 56 1.83 17.45 -23.09
C LEU A 56 2.66 18.66 -23.52
N PHE A 57 3.96 18.66 -23.23
CA PHE A 57 4.89 19.70 -23.66
C PHE A 57 4.92 19.82 -25.19
N LEU A 58 5.05 18.72 -25.93
CA LEU A 58 5.01 18.74 -27.39
C LEU A 58 3.67 19.24 -27.95
N LEU A 59 2.55 18.86 -27.33
CA LEU A 59 1.22 19.30 -27.74
C LEU A 59 1.00 20.80 -27.50
N LEU A 60 1.43 21.32 -26.34
CA LEU A 60 1.36 22.76 -26.04
C LEU A 60 2.19 23.56 -27.04
N ASN A 61 3.44 23.14 -27.29
CA ASN A 61 4.29 23.81 -28.27
C ASN A 61 3.72 23.72 -29.68
N GLY A 62 3.16 22.58 -30.08
CA GLY A 62 2.49 22.44 -31.38
C GLY A 62 1.26 23.36 -31.51
N GLY A 63 0.51 23.52 -30.42
CA GLY A 63 -0.62 24.45 -30.34
C GLY A 63 -0.19 25.91 -30.52
N PHE A 64 0.81 26.37 -29.75
CA PHE A 64 1.33 27.73 -29.85
C PHE A 64 2.04 28.00 -31.17
N ALA A 65 2.81 27.05 -31.70
CA ALA A 65 3.38 27.13 -33.04
C ALA A 65 2.31 27.37 -34.11
N THR A 66 1.17 26.69 -34.00
CA THR A 66 0.02 26.89 -34.89
C THR A 66 -0.52 28.31 -34.75
N LEU A 67 -0.65 28.84 -33.53
CA LEU A 67 -1.07 30.23 -33.29
C LEU A 67 -0.09 31.22 -33.93
N TYR A 68 1.21 31.04 -33.76
CA TYR A 68 2.19 31.94 -34.40
C TYR A 68 2.06 31.95 -35.91
N VAL A 69 1.94 30.79 -36.56
CA VAL A 69 1.83 30.67 -38.03
C VAL A 69 0.60 31.40 -38.59
N LEU A 70 -0.45 31.66 -37.80
CA LEU A 70 -1.60 32.45 -38.23
C LEU A 70 -1.28 33.96 -38.37
N GLY A 71 -0.21 34.44 -37.75
CA GLY A 71 0.26 35.82 -37.85
C GLY A 71 0.98 36.11 -39.18
N ARG A 72 0.96 37.37 -39.61
CA ARG A 72 1.77 37.84 -40.75
C ARG A 72 3.17 38.18 -40.25
N THR A 73 4.19 37.45 -40.71
CA THR A 73 5.61 37.62 -40.30
C THR A 73 5.76 37.81 -38.78
N PRO A 74 5.31 36.85 -37.96
CA PRO A 74 5.15 37.00 -36.51
C PRO A 74 6.47 36.98 -35.74
N ILE A 75 7.49 36.27 -36.23
CA ILE A 75 8.72 35.92 -35.52
C ILE A 75 9.93 36.43 -36.33
N ALA A 76 10.84 37.13 -35.66
CA ALA A 76 12.13 37.57 -36.21
C ALA A 76 13.06 36.38 -36.44
N ASN A 77 13.89 36.43 -37.48
CA ASN A 77 14.96 35.45 -37.73
C ASN A 77 14.49 33.98 -37.67
N GLN A 78 13.23 33.72 -38.02
CA GLN A 78 12.64 32.41 -37.87
C GLN A 78 13.39 31.35 -38.69
N SER A 79 13.95 30.35 -38.00
CA SER A 79 14.78 29.31 -38.61
C SER A 79 14.44 27.92 -38.04
N PRO A 80 13.99 26.95 -38.85
CA PRO A 80 13.65 27.05 -40.27
C PRO A 80 12.35 27.83 -40.50
N ALA A 81 12.13 28.29 -41.73
CA ALA A 81 10.87 28.95 -42.08
C ALA A 81 9.66 28.02 -41.90
N GLY A 82 8.50 28.60 -41.54
CA GLY A 82 7.24 27.87 -41.37
C GLY A 82 7.10 27.19 -40.00
N PHE A 83 6.25 26.17 -39.91
CA PHE A 83 5.86 25.56 -38.63
C PHE A 83 7.05 25.09 -37.79
N GLY A 84 8.11 24.55 -38.41
CA GLY A 84 9.30 24.08 -37.70
C GLY A 84 9.98 25.17 -36.85
N GLY A 85 10.24 26.34 -37.42
CA GLY A 85 10.82 27.46 -36.66
C GLY A 85 9.85 28.06 -35.66
N ALA A 86 8.55 28.10 -35.97
CA ALA A 86 7.53 28.54 -35.01
C ALA A 86 7.42 27.58 -33.81
N PHE A 87 7.62 26.28 -34.04
CA PHE A 87 7.67 25.26 -33.00
C PHE A 87 8.92 25.40 -32.12
N PHE A 88 10.10 25.61 -32.71
CA PHE A 88 11.30 25.84 -31.90
C PHE A 88 11.24 27.16 -31.12
N PHE A 89 10.70 28.22 -31.73
CA PHE A 89 10.43 29.49 -31.04
C PHE A 89 9.44 29.31 -29.86
N SER A 90 8.40 28.51 -30.06
CA SER A 90 7.46 28.13 -29.00
C SER A 90 8.17 27.35 -27.88
N VAL A 91 9.04 26.39 -28.22
CA VAL A 91 9.83 25.62 -27.24
C VAL A 91 10.69 26.51 -26.36
N GLU A 92 11.44 27.44 -26.94
CA GLU A 92 12.29 28.37 -26.16
C GLU A 92 11.47 29.39 -25.35
N THR A 93 10.26 29.75 -25.81
CA THR A 93 9.36 30.69 -25.12
C THR A 93 8.63 30.01 -23.96
N LEU A 94 7.98 28.86 -24.19
CA LEU A 94 7.24 28.10 -23.20
C LEU A 94 8.15 27.59 -22.07
N ALA A 95 9.36 27.14 -22.41
CA ALA A 95 10.37 26.71 -21.43
C ALA A 95 11.12 27.88 -20.77
N THR A 96 10.82 29.13 -21.14
CA THR A 96 11.47 30.35 -20.63
C THR A 96 12.99 30.40 -20.86
N VAL A 97 13.48 29.73 -21.91
CA VAL A 97 14.89 29.73 -22.32
C VAL A 97 15.23 31.03 -23.03
N GLY A 98 14.42 31.41 -24.02
CA GLY A 98 14.52 32.67 -24.76
C GLY A 98 15.93 32.98 -25.28
N TYR A 99 16.44 32.19 -26.22
CA TYR A 99 17.78 32.42 -26.79
C TYR A 99 17.95 33.83 -27.39
N GLY A 100 16.85 34.44 -27.85
CA GLY A 100 16.78 35.83 -28.28
C GLY A 100 17.07 36.07 -29.77
N ASP A 101 17.59 35.06 -30.47
CA ASP A 101 17.74 35.11 -31.93
C ASP A 101 16.37 35.20 -32.62
N MET A 102 15.43 34.32 -32.23
CA MET A 102 14.02 34.43 -32.56
C MET A 102 13.28 35.21 -31.47
N HIS A 103 12.47 36.18 -31.89
CA HIS A 103 11.64 36.98 -30.98
C HIS A 103 10.38 37.48 -31.69
N PRO A 104 9.29 37.79 -30.96
CA PRO A 104 8.07 38.32 -31.56
C PRO A 104 8.34 39.67 -32.25
N GLN A 105 7.85 39.85 -33.48
CA GLN A 105 7.99 41.12 -34.24
C GLN A 105 6.70 41.93 -34.33
N THR A 106 5.56 41.32 -34.02
CA THR A 106 4.25 41.95 -34.17
C THR A 106 3.53 42.01 -32.83
N VAL A 107 2.61 42.96 -32.66
CA VAL A 107 1.75 43.04 -31.47
C VAL A 107 0.99 41.73 -31.26
N TYR A 108 0.51 41.11 -32.34
CA TYR A 108 -0.12 39.80 -32.28
C TYR A 108 0.81 38.74 -31.69
N ALA A 109 2.04 38.62 -32.21
CA ALA A 109 3.01 37.64 -31.71
C ALA A 109 3.41 37.91 -30.25
N HIS A 110 3.52 39.18 -29.83
CA HIS A 110 3.75 39.52 -28.43
C HIS A 110 2.58 39.09 -27.51
N LEU A 111 1.33 39.22 -27.95
CA LEU A 111 0.17 38.76 -27.19
C LEU A 111 0.15 37.23 -27.07
N VAL A 112 0.43 36.52 -28.16
CA VAL A 112 0.56 35.05 -28.14
C VAL A 112 1.70 34.62 -27.22
N ALA A 113 2.87 35.25 -27.32
CA ALA A 113 4.02 34.98 -26.45
C ALA A 113 3.72 35.28 -24.98
N THR A 114 2.99 36.35 -24.68
CA THR A 114 2.59 36.66 -23.30
C THR A 114 1.69 35.56 -22.72
N LEU A 115 0.72 35.07 -23.50
CA LEU A 115 -0.12 33.95 -23.11
C LEU A 115 0.70 32.67 -22.95
N GLU A 116 1.61 32.40 -23.88
CA GLU A 116 2.50 31.23 -23.85
C GLU A 116 3.39 31.21 -22.61
N ILE A 117 4.03 32.33 -22.30
CA ILE A 117 4.86 32.47 -21.10
C ILE A 117 4.02 32.19 -19.84
N PHE A 118 2.81 32.74 -19.75
CA PHE A 118 1.91 32.46 -18.62
C PHE A 118 1.55 30.96 -18.50
N VAL A 119 1.21 30.31 -19.63
CA VAL A 119 0.92 28.87 -19.67
C VAL A 119 2.16 28.03 -19.32
N GLY A 120 3.34 28.41 -19.80
CA GLY A 120 4.61 27.75 -19.53
C GLY A 120 4.97 27.79 -18.05
N MET A 121 4.98 28.98 -17.44
CA MET A 121 5.23 29.15 -16.01
C MET A 121 4.23 28.36 -15.16
N SER A 122 2.95 28.41 -15.50
CA SER A 122 1.90 27.65 -14.81
C SER A 122 2.13 26.14 -14.93
N SER A 123 2.54 25.67 -16.11
CA SER A 123 2.80 24.24 -16.38
C SER A 123 4.01 23.73 -15.59
N ILE A 124 5.10 24.51 -15.52
CA ILE A 124 6.28 24.18 -14.72
C ILE A 124 5.93 24.11 -13.24
N ALA A 125 5.18 25.08 -12.71
CA ALA A 125 4.73 25.08 -11.32
C ALA A 125 3.87 23.84 -11.00
N LEU A 126 2.90 23.50 -11.86
CA LEU A 126 2.04 22.33 -11.70
C LEU A 126 2.81 21.01 -11.81
N ALA A 127 3.72 20.88 -12.78
CA ALA A 127 4.55 19.69 -12.94
C ALA A 127 5.43 19.48 -11.71
N THR A 128 6.05 20.55 -11.20
CA THR A 128 6.89 20.50 -9.98
C THR A 128 6.06 20.10 -8.75
N GLY A 129 4.87 20.68 -8.58
CA GLY A 129 3.95 20.31 -7.50
C GLY A 129 3.51 18.84 -7.58
N LEU A 130 3.25 18.32 -8.78
CA LEU A 130 2.92 16.91 -9.00
C LEU A 130 4.11 15.99 -8.68
N VAL A 131 5.33 16.35 -9.11
CA VAL A 131 6.53 15.59 -8.79
C VAL A 131 6.74 15.52 -7.28
N PHE A 132 6.63 16.66 -6.56
CA PHE A 132 6.70 16.69 -5.11
C PHE A 132 5.61 15.83 -4.47
N ALA A 133 4.35 15.97 -4.89
CA ALA A 133 3.24 15.17 -4.36
C ALA A 133 3.42 13.66 -4.61
N ARG A 134 4.10 13.26 -5.69
CA ARG A 134 4.45 11.86 -5.97
C ARG A 134 5.57 11.36 -5.08
N PHE A 135 6.61 12.15 -4.82
CA PHE A 135 7.69 11.80 -3.90
C PHE A 135 7.22 11.73 -2.45
N SER A 136 6.36 12.65 -2.04
CA SER A 136 5.75 12.74 -0.71
C SER A 136 4.62 11.74 -0.51
N ARG A 137 4.55 10.64 -1.27
CA ARG A 137 3.63 9.53 -1.00
C ARG A 137 4.40 8.42 -0.28
N PRO A 138 4.04 8.10 0.98
CA PRO A 138 4.74 7.07 1.72
C PRO A 138 4.35 5.72 1.12
N GLN A 139 5.32 4.95 0.66
CA GLN A 139 5.11 3.57 0.25
C GLN A 139 5.44 2.65 1.43
N ALA A 140 4.41 2.28 2.20
CA ALA A 140 4.53 1.22 3.18
C ALA A 140 4.89 -0.08 2.45
N LYS A 141 6.09 -0.62 2.72
CA LYS A 141 6.44 -2.00 2.36
C LYS A 141 6.38 -2.85 3.62
N ILE A 142 5.17 -3.02 4.16
CA ILE A 142 4.93 -4.00 5.22
C ILE A 142 4.73 -5.35 4.54
N LEU A 143 5.62 -6.30 4.85
CA LEU A 143 5.53 -7.67 4.41
C LEU A 143 4.64 -8.45 5.38
N PHE A 144 3.75 -9.28 4.85
CA PHE A 144 2.90 -10.17 5.64
C PHE A 144 3.27 -11.63 5.32
N ALA A 145 3.25 -12.49 6.33
CA ALA A 145 3.47 -13.92 6.12
C ALA A 145 2.38 -14.49 5.20
N ARG A 146 2.72 -15.45 4.33
CA ARG A 146 1.77 -15.99 3.34
C ARG A 146 0.61 -16.74 3.98
N ASN A 147 0.85 -17.35 5.13
CA ASN A 147 -0.14 -18.11 5.86
C ASN A 147 -0.35 -17.49 7.24
N ALA A 148 -1.59 -17.46 7.71
CA ALA A 148 -1.90 -17.30 9.12
C ALA A 148 -1.81 -18.68 9.79
N ILE A 149 -1.43 -18.74 11.06
CA ILE A 149 -1.31 -20.01 11.79
C ILE A 149 -2.22 -20.01 13.01
N VAL A 150 -2.74 -21.19 13.37
CA VAL A 150 -3.45 -21.40 14.64
C VAL A 150 -2.74 -22.49 15.40
N ARG A 151 -2.34 -22.20 16.64
CA ARG A 151 -1.68 -23.18 17.51
C ARG A 151 -2.06 -23.00 18.98
N PRO A 152 -1.92 -24.04 19.82
CA PRO A 152 -1.91 -23.83 21.26
C PRO A 152 -0.70 -22.98 21.64
N LEU A 153 -0.93 -21.97 22.47
CA LEU A 153 0.11 -21.16 23.10
C LEU A 153 -0.33 -20.90 24.54
N ASN A 154 0.50 -21.27 25.51
CA ASN A 154 0.18 -21.17 26.95
C ASN A 154 -1.18 -21.82 27.29
N GLY A 155 -1.45 -22.99 26.71
CA GLY A 155 -2.69 -23.75 26.95
C GLY A 155 -3.94 -23.25 26.24
N ARG A 156 -3.88 -22.16 25.46
CA ARG A 156 -5.03 -21.63 24.71
C ARG A 156 -4.78 -21.64 23.20
N MET A 157 -5.80 -21.98 22.43
CA MET A 157 -5.72 -21.85 20.97
C MET A 157 -5.57 -20.39 20.60
N THR A 158 -4.56 -20.08 19.79
CA THR A 158 -4.20 -18.71 19.44
C THR A 158 -3.97 -18.63 17.93
N LEU A 159 -4.67 -17.71 17.28
CA LEU A 159 -4.42 -17.30 15.92
C LEU A 159 -3.22 -16.35 15.92
N MET A 160 -2.23 -16.61 15.08
CA MET A 160 -1.06 -15.75 14.91
C MET A 160 -0.91 -15.35 13.45
N VAL A 161 -0.60 -14.08 13.23
CA VAL A 161 -0.19 -13.55 11.93
C VAL A 161 1.10 -12.78 12.11
N ARG A 162 2.02 -12.89 11.15
CA ARG A 162 3.33 -12.22 11.21
C ARG A 162 3.42 -11.14 10.14
N ALA A 163 3.87 -9.96 10.55
CA ALA A 163 4.22 -8.85 9.69
C ALA A 163 5.68 -8.44 9.90
N ALA A 164 6.31 -7.85 8.89
CA ALA A 164 7.65 -7.28 8.97
C ALA A 164 7.71 -5.96 8.22
N ASN A 165 8.54 -5.04 8.68
CA ASN A 165 8.84 -3.85 7.92
C ASN A 165 9.98 -4.18 6.94
N ALA A 166 9.69 -4.19 5.63
CA ALA A 166 10.68 -4.47 4.60
C ALA A 166 11.48 -3.21 4.19
N ARG A 167 11.25 -2.08 4.85
CA ARG A 167 12.09 -0.88 4.76
C ARG A 167 12.95 -0.75 6.02
N GLN A 168 14.10 -0.11 5.88
CA GLN A 168 14.99 0.26 6.98
C GLN A 168 14.55 1.56 7.70
N ASN A 169 13.29 1.95 7.60
CA ASN A 169 12.72 3.09 8.33
C ASN A 169 11.95 2.59 9.55
N VAL A 170 11.69 3.47 10.51
CA VAL A 170 10.82 3.16 11.65
C VAL A 170 9.38 3.54 11.30
N ILE A 171 8.45 2.64 11.63
CA ILE A 171 7.03 2.96 11.68
C ILE A 171 6.68 3.23 13.14
N ALA A 172 6.49 4.50 13.47
CA ALA A 172 6.16 4.95 14.81
C ALA A 172 4.67 4.76 15.09
N GLU A 173 4.34 4.45 16.35
CA GLU A 173 2.97 4.29 16.84
C GLU A 173 2.13 3.37 15.96
N ALA A 174 2.70 2.22 15.58
CA ALA A 174 2.04 1.29 14.68
C ALA A 174 0.86 0.62 15.40
N GLN A 175 -0.32 0.67 14.80
CA GLN A 175 -1.54 0.04 15.27
C GLN A 175 -2.01 -1.02 14.30
N ALA A 176 -2.47 -2.15 14.83
CA ALA A 176 -2.96 -3.28 14.05
C ALA A 176 -4.41 -3.60 14.43
N LYS A 177 -5.23 -3.90 13.41
CA LYS A 177 -6.61 -4.35 13.56
C LYS A 177 -6.82 -5.61 12.74
N LEU A 178 -7.17 -6.70 13.40
CA LEU A 178 -7.46 -7.99 12.78
C LEU A 178 -8.98 -8.22 12.77
N ARG A 179 -9.50 -8.66 11.62
CA ARG A 179 -10.94 -8.87 11.43
C ARG A 179 -11.21 -10.20 10.73
N LEU A 180 -12.27 -10.88 11.13
CA LEU A 180 -12.84 -12.03 10.43
C LEU A 180 -13.99 -11.55 9.54
N MET A 181 -13.92 -11.83 8.25
CA MET A 181 -15.01 -11.60 7.29
C MET A 181 -15.57 -12.94 6.87
N ARG A 182 -16.88 -13.17 7.03
CA ARG A 182 -17.53 -14.42 6.61
C ARG A 182 -18.98 -14.19 6.19
N ILE A 183 -19.54 -15.11 5.43
CA ILE A 183 -20.94 -15.09 5.01
C ILE A 183 -21.78 -15.71 6.13
N GLU A 184 -22.82 -15.00 6.55
CA GLU A 184 -23.79 -15.46 7.53
C GLU A 184 -25.21 -15.28 6.96
N GLY A 185 -26.05 -16.29 7.17
CA GLY A 185 -27.48 -16.19 6.93
C GLY A 185 -28.14 -15.33 8.02
N THR A 186 -29.11 -14.50 7.65
CA THR A 186 -29.98 -13.81 8.60
C THR A 186 -31.26 -14.59 8.82
N HIS A 187 -31.96 -14.28 9.90
CA HIS A 187 -33.26 -14.90 10.22
C HIS A 187 -34.33 -14.62 9.15
N GLU A 188 -34.15 -13.54 8.39
CA GLU A 188 -35.00 -13.13 7.28
C GLU A 188 -34.64 -13.80 5.94
N GLY A 189 -33.68 -14.74 5.94
CA GLY A 189 -33.31 -15.55 4.77
C GLY A 189 -32.28 -14.91 3.83
N TYR A 190 -31.68 -13.77 4.19
CA TYR A 190 -30.62 -13.13 3.40
C TYR A 190 -29.25 -13.68 3.78
N SER A 191 -28.34 -13.78 2.81
CA SER A 191 -26.92 -14.06 3.08
C SER A 191 -26.12 -12.77 3.04
N LEU A 192 -25.53 -12.38 4.16
CA LEU A 192 -24.73 -11.16 4.30
C LEU A 192 -23.28 -11.51 4.62
N ARG A 193 -22.33 -10.73 4.09
CA ARG A 193 -20.94 -10.81 4.56
C ARG A 193 -20.80 -9.91 5.80
N LYS A 194 -20.61 -10.53 6.97
CA LYS A 194 -20.37 -9.82 8.23
C LYS A 194 -18.88 -9.69 8.52
N ILE A 195 -18.53 -8.66 9.27
CA ILE A 195 -17.19 -8.35 9.73
C ILE A 195 -17.20 -8.42 11.25
N HIS A 196 -16.33 -9.24 11.81
CA HIS A 196 -16.12 -9.39 13.25
C HIS A 196 -14.72 -8.95 13.61
N ASP A 197 -14.57 -8.03 14.56
CA ASP A 197 -13.25 -7.65 15.06
C ASP A 197 -12.69 -8.78 15.93
N LEU A 198 -11.40 -9.10 15.74
CA LEU A 198 -10.67 -10.11 16.52
C LEU A 198 -9.67 -9.38 17.44
N PRO A 199 -9.95 -9.26 18.75
CA PRO A 199 -9.09 -8.53 19.69
C PRO A 199 -7.67 -9.10 19.73
N LEU A 200 -6.68 -8.27 19.44
CA LEU A 200 -5.28 -8.67 19.51
C LEU A 200 -4.76 -8.58 20.95
N VAL A 201 -3.90 -9.51 21.35
CA VAL A 201 -3.20 -9.45 22.65
C VAL A 201 -2.40 -8.15 22.78
N ARG A 202 -1.77 -7.74 21.68
CA ARG A 202 -1.10 -6.44 21.55
C ARG A 202 -1.42 -5.86 20.18
N SER A 203 -2.28 -4.85 20.15
CA SER A 203 -2.67 -4.13 18.94
C SER A 203 -1.73 -2.97 18.60
N GLU A 204 -0.78 -2.62 19.47
CA GLU A 204 0.06 -1.44 19.32
C GLU A 204 1.55 -1.77 19.46
N HIS A 205 2.37 -1.19 18.59
CA HIS A 205 3.81 -1.36 18.54
C HIS A 205 4.49 0.03 18.42
N PRO A 206 5.12 0.54 19.49
CA PRO A 206 5.68 1.89 19.50
C PRO A 206 6.75 2.13 18.41
N ILE A 207 7.62 1.14 18.17
CA ILE A 207 8.73 1.22 17.20
C ILE A 207 8.72 -0.02 16.33
N PHE A 208 7.93 -0.05 15.26
CA PHE A 208 7.88 -1.21 14.36
C PHE A 208 9.03 -1.15 13.34
N LEU A 209 10.14 -1.82 13.68
CA LEU A 209 11.39 -1.83 12.90
C LEU A 209 11.64 -3.15 12.15
N LEU A 210 11.42 -4.30 12.81
CA LEU A 210 11.90 -5.60 12.31
C LEU A 210 10.76 -6.56 11.98
N GLY A 211 10.13 -7.15 13.01
CA GLY A 211 9.06 -8.12 12.86
C GLY A 211 8.03 -7.97 13.98
N TRP A 212 6.76 -8.20 13.65
CA TRP A 212 5.64 -8.12 14.57
C TRP A 212 4.78 -9.39 14.44
N ASN A 213 4.80 -10.22 15.48
CA ASN A 213 3.88 -11.34 15.64
C ASN A 213 2.61 -10.83 16.34
N LEU A 214 1.52 -10.76 15.58
CA LEU A 214 0.20 -10.36 16.03
C LEU A 214 -0.56 -11.62 16.45
N MET A 215 -1.11 -11.60 17.67
CA MET A 215 -1.74 -12.77 18.29
C MET A 215 -3.18 -12.43 18.69
N HIS A 216 -4.11 -13.33 18.41
CA HIS A 216 -5.48 -13.30 18.88
C HIS A 216 -5.79 -14.62 19.61
N VAL A 217 -6.11 -14.53 20.89
CA VAL A 217 -6.51 -15.69 21.69
C VAL A 217 -7.93 -16.07 21.32
N ILE A 218 -8.14 -17.34 20.98
CA ILE A 218 -9.45 -17.90 20.64
C ILE A 218 -10.09 -18.39 21.93
N ASP A 219 -10.79 -17.49 22.62
CA ASP A 219 -11.63 -17.79 23.78
C ASP A 219 -13.11 -17.84 23.40
N GLU A 220 -14.00 -18.08 24.37
CA GLU A 220 -15.46 -18.19 24.17
C GLU A 220 -16.11 -16.94 23.55
N SER A 221 -15.47 -15.77 23.69
CA SER A 221 -15.95 -14.51 23.11
C SER A 221 -15.49 -14.30 21.67
N SER A 222 -14.50 -15.08 21.21
CA SER A 222 -13.96 -14.99 19.86
C SER A 222 -14.95 -15.49 18.81
N ALA A 223 -15.07 -14.77 17.70
CA ALA A 223 -15.82 -15.22 16.53
C ALA A 223 -15.23 -16.47 15.86
N LEU A 224 -14.00 -16.88 16.25
CA LEU A 224 -13.34 -18.11 15.83
C LEU A 224 -13.55 -19.28 16.81
N PHE A 225 -14.24 -19.06 17.93
CA PHE A 225 -14.48 -20.11 18.91
C PHE A 225 -15.32 -21.25 18.30
N GLY A 226 -14.83 -22.48 18.42
CA GLY A 226 -15.49 -23.67 17.86
C GLY A 226 -15.46 -23.77 16.33
N GLU A 227 -14.79 -22.85 15.62
CA GLU A 227 -14.64 -22.95 14.17
C GLU A 227 -13.61 -24.01 13.78
N THR A 228 -13.88 -24.70 12.68
CA THR A 228 -12.97 -25.66 12.05
C THR A 228 -12.56 -25.17 10.65
N PRO A 229 -11.49 -25.73 10.04
CA PRO A 229 -11.13 -25.41 8.65
C PRO A 229 -12.32 -25.56 7.67
N GLU A 230 -13.14 -26.58 7.87
CA GLU A 230 -14.31 -26.89 7.04
C GLU A 230 -15.43 -25.87 7.24
N SER A 231 -15.69 -25.47 8.49
CA SER A 231 -16.68 -24.43 8.80
C SER A 231 -16.29 -23.08 8.21
N LEU A 232 -15.00 -22.72 8.30
CA LEU A 232 -14.46 -21.50 7.68
C LEU A 232 -14.57 -21.54 6.16
N ALA A 233 -14.32 -22.70 5.53
CA ALA A 233 -14.49 -22.88 4.09
C ALA A 233 -15.97 -22.76 3.68
N ALA A 234 -16.89 -23.39 4.41
CA ALA A 234 -18.33 -23.36 4.12
C ALA A 234 -18.91 -21.93 4.14
N ARG A 235 -18.32 -21.02 4.92
CA ARG A 235 -18.77 -19.63 5.06
C ARG A 235 -17.95 -18.61 4.23
N ASP A 236 -17.10 -19.07 3.31
CA ASP A 236 -16.09 -18.25 2.57
C ASP A 236 -15.42 -17.24 3.51
N ALA A 237 -14.86 -17.76 4.60
CA ALA A 237 -14.21 -16.93 5.60
C ALA A 237 -12.87 -16.41 5.10
N SER A 238 -12.55 -15.17 5.48
CA SER A 238 -11.25 -14.56 5.26
C SER A 238 -10.87 -13.67 6.43
N LEU A 239 -9.61 -13.70 6.82
CA LEU A 239 -9.01 -12.76 7.75
C LEU A 239 -8.57 -11.51 7.00
N LEU A 240 -8.76 -10.34 7.59
CA LEU A 240 -8.24 -9.06 7.11
C LEU A 240 -7.42 -8.42 8.24
N ILE A 241 -6.13 -8.22 8.00
CA ILE A 241 -5.29 -7.38 8.86
C ILE A 241 -5.15 -6.01 8.24
N THR A 242 -5.21 -4.98 9.08
CA THR A 242 -4.85 -3.61 8.75
C THR A 242 -3.79 -3.14 9.73
N ILE A 243 -2.65 -2.68 9.24
CA ILE A 243 -1.62 -2.02 10.04
C ILE A 243 -1.54 -0.56 9.59
N GLU A 244 -1.67 0.35 10.54
CA GLU A 244 -1.59 1.81 10.37
C GLU A 244 -0.46 2.33 11.25
N GLY A 245 0.24 3.38 10.85
CA GLY A 245 1.29 4.01 11.66
C GLY A 245 1.86 5.23 10.95
N SER A 246 2.78 5.94 11.59
CA SER A 246 3.46 7.07 10.96
C SER A 246 4.87 6.69 10.54
N ASP A 247 5.27 7.10 9.34
CA ASP A 247 6.66 7.02 8.89
C ASP A 247 7.49 8.05 9.67
N GLU A 248 8.52 7.62 10.42
CA GLU A 248 9.30 8.56 11.24
C GLU A 248 10.06 9.59 10.39
N THR A 249 10.49 9.23 9.18
CA THR A 249 11.29 10.11 8.31
C THR A 249 10.45 11.21 7.67
N THR A 250 9.21 10.90 7.28
CA THR A 250 8.33 11.82 6.55
C THR A 250 7.19 12.38 7.41
N ALA A 251 6.99 11.86 8.62
CA ALA A 251 5.87 12.14 9.51
C ALA A 251 4.48 11.90 8.87
N GLN A 252 4.41 11.06 7.83
CA GLN A 252 3.17 10.78 7.12
C GLN A 252 2.54 9.49 7.61
N VAL A 253 1.20 9.48 7.70
CA VAL A 253 0.44 8.28 8.04
C VAL A 253 0.49 7.31 6.87
N MET A 254 0.85 6.07 7.17
CA MET A 254 0.86 4.96 6.25
C MET A 254 -0.11 3.88 6.69
N GLN A 255 -0.61 3.12 5.71
CA GLN A 255 -1.53 2.01 5.95
C GLN A 255 -1.19 0.85 5.02
N ALA A 256 -1.11 -0.35 5.58
CA ALA A 256 -1.02 -1.59 4.84
C ALA A 256 -2.17 -2.53 5.21
N ARG A 257 -2.65 -3.29 4.23
CA ARG A 257 -3.72 -4.27 4.41
C ARG A 257 -3.32 -5.58 3.76
N HIS A 258 -3.69 -6.67 4.39
CA HIS A 258 -3.51 -8.01 3.83
C HIS A 258 -4.66 -8.90 4.24
N SER A 259 -4.99 -9.88 3.41
CA SER A 259 -6.06 -10.82 3.71
C SER A 259 -5.64 -12.25 3.44
N TRP A 260 -6.00 -13.13 4.36
CA TRP A 260 -5.86 -14.57 4.22
C TRP A 260 -7.24 -15.19 4.04
N THR A 261 -7.42 -15.97 2.99
CA THR A 261 -8.57 -16.84 2.79
C THR A 261 -8.53 -18.03 3.75
N HIS A 262 -9.66 -18.71 3.96
CA HIS A 262 -9.72 -19.92 4.78
C HIS A 262 -8.65 -20.97 4.40
N GLY A 263 -8.26 -21.07 3.13
CA GLY A 263 -7.23 -21.99 2.64
C GLY A 263 -5.78 -21.61 3.01
N GLU A 264 -5.56 -20.37 3.43
CA GLU A 264 -4.26 -19.81 3.85
C GLU A 264 -4.12 -19.78 5.39
N ILE A 265 -5.10 -20.31 6.12
CA ILE A 265 -5.05 -20.50 7.57
C ILE A 265 -4.59 -21.92 7.88
N ARG A 266 -3.42 -22.07 8.49
CA ARG A 266 -2.82 -23.36 8.83
C ARG A 266 -3.00 -23.66 10.32
N TRP A 267 -3.83 -24.66 10.60
CA TRP A 267 -4.08 -25.13 11.97
C TRP A 267 -2.98 -26.09 12.41
N ARG A 268 -2.61 -26.04 13.69
CA ARG A 268 -1.51 -26.83 14.27
C ARG A 268 -0.17 -26.62 13.56
N HIS A 269 0.12 -25.38 13.21
CA HIS A 269 1.40 -24.99 12.62
C HIS A 269 2.04 -23.89 13.46
N ARG A 270 3.37 -23.84 13.45
CA ARG A 270 4.17 -22.74 14.00
C ARG A 270 4.98 -22.08 12.89
N TYR A 271 5.28 -20.81 13.05
CA TYR A 271 6.27 -20.15 12.20
C TYR A 271 7.67 -20.64 12.56
N VAL A 272 8.55 -20.66 11.56
CA VAL A 272 9.98 -20.82 11.80
C VAL A 272 10.52 -19.56 12.50
N ASP A 273 11.45 -19.76 13.43
CA ASP A 273 12.13 -18.68 14.13
C ASP A 273 13.09 -17.97 13.18
N LEU A 274 13.04 -16.64 13.18
CA LEU A 274 13.80 -15.82 12.23
C LEU A 274 15.06 -15.23 12.84
N MET A 275 15.16 -15.25 14.16
CA MET A 275 16.21 -14.56 14.90
C MET A 275 17.17 -15.59 15.48
N HIS A 276 18.45 -15.33 15.29
CA HIS A 276 19.52 -16.04 15.97
C HIS A 276 20.59 -15.04 16.38
N ASP A 277 21.18 -15.25 17.55
CA ASP A 277 22.25 -14.39 18.06
C ASP A 277 23.60 -15.06 17.78
N GLU A 278 24.46 -14.37 17.05
CA GLU A 278 25.83 -14.81 16.74
C GLU A 278 26.79 -13.66 17.10
N ASP A 279 27.83 -13.94 17.89
CA ASP A 279 28.82 -12.96 18.34
C ASP A 279 28.25 -11.67 18.99
N GLY A 280 27.11 -11.78 19.67
CA GLY A 280 26.45 -10.64 20.34
C GLY A 280 25.69 -9.71 19.39
N ILE A 281 25.53 -10.10 18.13
CA ILE A 281 24.72 -9.41 17.13
C ILE A 281 23.49 -10.30 16.84
N THR A 282 22.30 -9.70 16.91
CA THR A 282 21.07 -10.39 16.50
C THR A 282 20.95 -10.37 14.98
N HIS A 283 21.02 -11.56 14.38
CA HIS A 283 20.79 -11.77 12.96
C HIS A 283 19.33 -12.14 12.72
N ILE A 284 18.71 -11.55 11.68
CA ILE A 284 17.33 -11.85 11.28
C ILE A 284 17.31 -12.35 9.85
N ASP A 285 16.98 -13.61 9.66
CA ASP A 285 16.87 -14.22 8.34
C ASP A 285 15.42 -14.19 7.83
N TYR A 286 15.14 -13.24 6.95
CA TYR A 286 13.83 -13.11 6.30
C TYR A 286 13.58 -14.17 5.20
N THR A 287 14.56 -15.00 4.85
CA THR A 287 14.38 -16.10 3.86
C THR A 287 13.31 -17.09 4.33
N HIS A 288 13.27 -17.34 5.65
CA HIS A 288 12.30 -18.22 6.30
C HIS A 288 11.03 -17.48 6.77
N PHE A 289 10.86 -16.20 6.42
CA PHE A 289 9.77 -15.35 6.94
C PHE A 289 8.37 -15.91 6.70
N HIS A 290 8.17 -16.58 5.55
CA HIS A 290 6.89 -17.16 5.16
C HIS A 290 6.73 -18.62 5.59
N GLU A 291 7.78 -19.25 6.10
CA GLU A 291 7.82 -20.68 6.37
C GLU A 291 7.04 -21.04 7.63
N VAL A 292 6.24 -22.09 7.51
CA VAL A 292 5.44 -22.66 8.59
C VAL A 292 5.68 -24.16 8.64
N VAL A 293 5.85 -24.68 9.85
CA VAL A 293 6.07 -26.12 10.09
C VAL A 293 4.92 -26.67 10.94
N PRO A 294 4.47 -27.91 10.70
CA PRO A 294 3.49 -28.56 11.54
C PRO A 294 4.05 -28.71 12.96
N ILE A 295 3.17 -28.63 13.95
CA ILE A 295 3.51 -28.89 15.35
C ILE A 295 3.18 -30.34 15.63
N ASP A 296 4.20 -31.15 15.89
CA ASP A 296 4.02 -32.48 16.47
C ASP A 296 3.69 -32.35 17.96
N VAL A 297 2.71 -33.14 18.39
CA VAL A 297 2.03 -33.01 19.68
C VAL A 297 2.95 -33.27 20.89
N ASP A 298 4.17 -33.80 20.67
CA ASP A 298 5.08 -34.28 21.73
C ASP A 298 6.29 -33.38 22.05
N THR A 299 6.57 -32.31 21.29
CA THR A 299 7.85 -31.58 21.42
C THR A 299 7.82 -30.28 22.25
N ASP A 300 6.65 -29.74 22.61
CA ASP A 300 6.54 -28.38 23.18
C ASP A 300 6.84 -28.29 24.70
N GLU A 301 7.09 -29.41 25.40
CA GLU A 301 7.57 -29.37 26.79
C GLU A 301 9.07 -29.03 26.92
N ARG A 302 9.85 -29.09 25.83
CA ARG A 302 11.32 -28.96 25.91
C ARG A 302 11.90 -27.63 25.41
N SER A 303 11.10 -26.74 24.83
CA SER A 303 11.58 -25.48 24.24
C SER A 303 11.13 -24.22 24.98
N SER A 304 11.10 -24.27 26.32
CA SER A 304 11.15 -23.05 27.15
C SER A 304 12.57 -22.89 27.71
N PRO A 305 13.42 -22.01 27.16
CA PRO A 305 14.69 -21.67 27.79
C PRO A 305 14.41 -20.68 28.93
N GLY A 306 14.73 -21.07 30.17
CA GLY A 306 14.97 -20.11 31.25
C GLY A 306 14.16 -20.26 32.53
N VAL A 307 14.26 -21.41 33.22
CA VAL A 307 14.36 -21.43 34.70
C VAL A 307 15.33 -22.55 35.06
N ALA A 308 16.63 -22.27 34.96
CA ALA A 308 17.64 -23.11 35.60
C ALA A 308 17.56 -22.86 37.11
N ALA A 309 17.41 -23.95 37.85
CA ALA A 309 17.29 -23.99 39.28
C ALA A 309 18.54 -23.45 39.99
N GLU A 310 18.36 -22.48 40.87
CA GLU A 310 19.22 -22.29 42.03
C GLU A 310 18.36 -22.38 43.29
N ALA A 311 18.25 -23.61 43.82
CA ALA A 311 17.82 -23.86 45.17
C ALA A 311 18.63 -25.03 45.73
N GLY A 312 19.54 -24.72 46.65
CA GLY A 312 20.00 -25.66 47.66
C GLY A 312 21.50 -25.93 47.73
N ALA A 313 22.25 -25.07 48.42
CA ALA A 313 23.34 -25.51 49.30
C ALA A 313 23.51 -24.51 50.46
N SER A 314 22.93 -24.89 51.58
CA SER A 314 22.99 -24.24 52.89
C SER A 314 24.37 -24.35 53.55
N ALA A 315 24.80 -23.22 54.12
CA ALA A 315 25.50 -23.04 55.39
C ALA A 315 26.75 -23.87 55.72
N GLN A 316 27.89 -23.16 55.82
CA GLN A 316 28.88 -23.31 56.90
C GLN A 316 29.73 -22.03 56.99
N GLY A 317 29.62 -21.28 58.10
CA GLY A 317 30.73 -20.44 58.59
C GLY A 317 31.79 -21.31 59.28
N PRO A 318 32.87 -20.77 59.88
CA PRO A 318 33.02 -19.38 60.37
C PRO A 318 34.44 -18.75 60.15
N ALA A 319 34.63 -17.60 60.80
CA ALA A 319 35.87 -17.10 61.44
C ALA A 319 36.64 -15.94 60.77
N ALA A 320 36.56 -14.81 61.49
CA ALA A 320 37.52 -13.73 61.67
C ALA A 320 38.99 -13.99 61.30
N GLN A 321 39.66 -12.98 60.72
CA GLN A 321 40.74 -12.20 61.38
C GLN A 321 41.32 -11.11 60.46
N ALA A 322 41.66 -9.98 61.10
CA ALA A 322 42.49 -8.83 60.71
C ALA A 322 41.96 -7.86 59.64
#